data_AF-A0A8X6FYN8-F1
#
_entry.id   AF-A0A8X6FYN8-F1
#
_cell.length_a   1.000
_cell.length_b   1.000
_cell.length_c   1.000
_cell.angle_alpha   90.00
_cell.angle_beta   90.00
_cell.angle_gamma   90.00
#
_symmetry.space_group_name_H-M   'P 1'
#
loop_
_entity.id
_entity.type
_entity.pdbx_description
1 polymer ?
#
loop_
_entity_poly.entity_id
_entity_poly.type
_entity_poly.pdbx_seq_one_letter_code
_entity_poly.pdbx_strand_id
1 'polypeptide(L)'
;MLARCLKCGQQRRTKDCSKTEKLENPTCIDCKEVGHLASWYNCPKYPQIKKKTTDPIQNRNENRNNVITQANKVVAKDFSYADALKGRNYKT
;
A
#
# COMPACT_ATOMS: atom_id res chain seq x y z
N MET A 1 23.77 -4.68 19.56
CA MET A 1 22.53 -5.39 19.98
C MET A 1 22.20 -6.41 18.89
N LEU A 2 22.03 -7.71 19.21
CA LEU A 2 21.79 -8.75 18.21
C LEU A 2 20.29 -8.98 18.01
N ALA A 3 19.83 -9.01 16.76
CA ALA A 3 18.42 -9.23 16.45
C ALA A 3 17.96 -10.63 16.89
N ARG A 4 16.69 -10.72 17.28
CA ARG A 4 16.03 -11.98 17.64
C ARG A 4 15.70 -12.78 16.37
N CYS A 5 15.91 -14.10 16.42
CA CYS A 5 15.58 -15.01 15.33
C CYS A 5 14.06 -15.21 15.19
N LEU A 6 13.52 -15.06 13.98
CA LEU A 6 12.08 -15.24 13.70
C LEU A 6 11.59 -16.70 13.78
N LYS A 7 12.49 -17.68 13.65
CA LYS A 7 12.15 -19.12 13.68
C LYS A 7 12.06 -19.70 15.10
N CYS A 8 12.89 -19.20 16.02
CA CYS A 8 13.03 -19.79 17.36
C CYS A 8 13.02 -18.78 18.51
N GLY A 9 13.09 -17.48 18.21
CA GLY A 9 13.05 -16.43 19.21
C GLY A 9 14.31 -16.21 20.04
N GLN A 10 15.40 -16.89 19.72
CA GLN A 10 16.70 -16.71 20.39
C GLN A 10 17.48 -15.53 19.80
N GLN A 11 18.41 -14.95 20.56
CA GLN A 11 19.31 -13.90 20.07
C GLN A 11 20.35 -14.49 19.11
N ARG A 12 20.00 -14.53 17.82
CA ARG A 12 20.88 -14.95 16.73
C ARG A 12 20.30 -14.51 15.40
N ARG A 13 21.16 -14.45 14.38
CA ARG A 13 20.70 -14.22 13.00
C ARG A 13 19.84 -15.40 12.55
N THR A 14 18.77 -15.13 11.81
CA THR A 14 17.85 -16.18 11.31
C THR A 14 18.54 -17.21 10.42
N LYS A 15 19.63 -16.81 9.72
CA LYS A 15 20.47 -17.71 8.91
C LYS A 15 21.29 -18.72 9.73
N ASP A 16 21.61 -18.39 10.97
CA ASP A 16 22.41 -19.24 11.88
C ASP A 16 21.48 -20.13 12.73
N CYS A 17 20.21 -20.27 12.33
CA CYS A 17 19.23 -21.06 13.06
C CYS A 17 19.18 -22.50 12.54
N SER A 18 19.42 -23.46 13.44
CA SER A 18 19.37 -24.90 13.16
C SER A 18 17.98 -25.40 12.78
N LYS A 19 16.91 -24.64 13.04
CA LYS A 19 15.55 -24.98 12.59
C LYS A 19 15.43 -24.73 11.07
N THR A 20 15.36 -25.80 10.30
CA THR A 20 15.12 -25.79 8.85
C THR A 20 13.74 -26.32 8.47
N GLU A 21 13.07 -27.02 9.39
CA GLU A 21 11.75 -27.60 9.16
C GLU A 21 10.64 -26.54 9.07
N LYS A 22 9.61 -26.84 8.26
CA LYS A 22 8.36 -26.07 8.21
C LYS A 22 7.58 -26.35 9.50
N LEU A 23 7.26 -25.30 10.27
CA LEU A 23 6.34 -25.43 11.39
C LEU A 23 4.91 -25.50 10.85
N GLU A 24 4.20 -26.60 11.11
CA GLU A 24 2.77 -26.71 10.80
C GLU A 24 1.93 -25.72 11.63
N ASN A 25 2.32 -25.53 12.89
CA ASN A 25 1.65 -24.64 13.84
C ASN A 25 2.61 -23.54 14.30
N PRO A 26 2.87 -22.51 13.48
CA PRO A 26 3.75 -21.42 13.87
C PRO A 26 3.16 -20.66 15.05
N THR A 27 3.96 -20.42 16.08
CA THR A 27 3.58 -19.59 17.23
C THR A 27 4.21 -18.22 17.10
N CYS A 28 3.40 -17.18 17.35
CA CYS A 28 3.86 -15.82 17.30
C CYS A 28 4.80 -15.53 18.47
N ILE A 29 5.97 -15.00 18.15
CA ILE A 29 7.00 -14.61 19.11
C ILE A 29 6.54 -13.45 20.01
N ASP A 30 5.66 -12.58 19.50
CA ASP A 30 5.24 -11.37 20.18
C ASP A 30 3.99 -11.61 21.04
N CYS A 31 2.93 -12.22 20.48
CA CYS A 31 1.66 -12.47 21.20
C CYS A 31 1.47 -13.88 21.75
N LYS A 32 2.35 -14.85 21.40
CA LYS A 32 2.27 -16.26 21.82
C LYS A 32 1.06 -17.05 21.29
N GLU A 33 0.28 -16.48 20.38
CA GLU A 33 -0.82 -17.19 19.71
C GLU A 33 -0.30 -18.11 18.60
N VAL A 34 -1.05 -19.17 18.30
CA VAL A 34 -0.74 -20.13 17.25
C VAL A 34 -1.43 -19.71 15.95
N GLY A 35 -0.80 -20.00 14.81
CA GLY A 35 -1.35 -19.75 13.48
C GLY A 35 -0.64 -18.63 12.70
N HIS A 36 0.26 -17.88 13.34
CA HIS A 36 1.07 -16.85 12.67
C HIS A 36 2.46 -16.65 13.29
N LEU A 37 3.37 -16.05 12.53
CA LEU A 37 4.71 -15.65 12.98
C LEU A 37 4.73 -14.16 13.39
N ALA A 38 5.82 -13.70 14.02
CA ALA A 38 6.00 -12.29 14.42
C ALA A 38 5.70 -11.31 13.27
N SER A 39 5.16 -10.13 13.59
CA SER A 39 4.78 -9.08 12.62
C SER A 39 3.76 -9.48 11.55
N TRP A 40 2.91 -10.47 11.79
CA TRP A 40 1.78 -10.74 10.90
C TRP A 40 0.69 -9.67 11.01
N TYR A 41 0.00 -9.38 9.89
CA TYR A 41 -0.98 -8.28 9.77
C TYR A 41 -2.07 -8.29 10.86
N ASN A 42 -2.49 -9.48 11.28
CA ASN A 42 -3.51 -9.67 12.32
C ASN A 42 -2.94 -10.02 13.71
N CYS A 43 -1.64 -9.83 13.95
CA CYS A 43 -1.11 -10.03 15.30
C CYS A 43 -1.72 -8.97 16.24
N PRO A 44 -2.33 -9.34 17.38
CA PRO A 44 -2.98 -8.38 18.29
C PRO A 44 -1.99 -7.38 18.91
N LYS A 45 -0.71 -7.74 18.98
CA LYS A 45 0.38 -6.84 19.42
C LYS A 45 0.97 -5.99 18.31
N TYR A 46 0.55 -6.19 17.06
CA TYR A 46 1.02 -5.36 15.96
C TYR A 46 0.59 -3.92 16.20
N PRO A 47 1.51 -2.94 16.17
CA PRO A 47 1.16 -1.56 16.43
C PRO A 47 0.20 -1.07 15.36
N GLN A 48 -1.05 -0.81 15.75
CA GLN A 48 -2.00 -0.15 14.88
C GLN A 48 -1.54 1.30 14.72
N ILE A 49 -1.07 1.63 13.51
CA ILE A 49 -0.74 3.01 13.15
C ILE A 49 -2.06 3.78 13.15
N LYS A 50 -2.38 4.39 14.29
CA LYS A 50 -3.46 5.37 14.38
C LYS A 50 -3.05 6.53 13.50
N LYS A 51 -3.63 6.61 12.28
CA LYS A 51 -3.48 7.78 11.44
C LYS A 51 -3.98 8.96 12.28
N LYS A 52 -3.07 9.87 12.66
CA LYS A 52 -3.49 11.18 13.17
C LYS A 52 -4.20 11.82 11.97
N THR A 53 -5.51 12.00 12.07
CA THR A 53 -6.30 12.80 11.14
C THR A 53 -5.87 14.25 11.31
N THR A 54 -4.69 14.58 10.83
CA THR A 54 -4.38 15.93 10.37
C THR A 54 -4.54 15.77 8.87
N ASP A 55 -5.67 16.20 8.31
CA ASP A 55 -6.05 15.96 6.92
C ASP A 55 -5.40 17.01 5.99
N PRO A 56 -4.26 16.74 5.31
CA PRO A 56 -3.86 17.53 4.15
C PRO A 56 -4.69 17.17 2.91
N ILE A 57 -5.55 16.15 2.98
CA ILE A 57 -6.29 15.63 1.82
C ILE A 57 -7.51 16.49 1.47
N GLN A 58 -8.19 17.10 2.46
CA GLN A 58 -9.35 17.95 2.21
C GLN A 58 -8.98 19.21 1.41
N ASN A 59 -7.84 19.84 1.73
CA ASN A 59 -7.37 21.05 1.03
C ASN A 59 -6.90 20.78 -0.42
N ARG A 60 -6.60 19.53 -0.78
CA ARG A 60 -6.19 19.17 -2.16
C ARG A 60 -7.36 19.21 -3.14
N ASN A 61 -8.58 18.97 -2.67
CA ASN A 61 -9.76 18.86 -3.53
C ASN A 61 -10.33 20.23 -3.89
N GLU A 62 -10.28 21.20 -2.96
CA GLU A 62 -10.71 22.58 -3.20
C GLU A 62 -9.84 23.27 -4.26
N ASN A 63 -8.52 23.10 -4.20
CA ASN A 63 -7.60 23.67 -5.20
C ASN A 63 -7.73 23.03 -6.58
N ARG A 64 -8.05 21.73 -6.68
CA ARG A 64 -8.29 21.06 -7.97
C ARG A 64 -9.53 21.63 -8.69
N ASN A 65 -10.60 21.90 -7.95
CA ASN A 65 -11.85 22.39 -8.55
C ASN A 65 -11.70 23.81 -9.12
N ASN A 66 -10.83 24.64 -8.53
CA ASN A 66 -10.53 25.99 -9.02
C ASN A 66 -9.61 25.99 -10.26
N VAL A 67 -8.63 25.09 -10.34
CA VAL A 67 -7.76 24.97 -11.53
C VAL A 67 -8.52 24.37 -12.72
N ILE A 68 -9.38 23.38 -12.49
CA ILE A 68 -10.18 22.75 -13.56
C ILE A 68 -11.21 23.75 -14.14
N THR A 69 -11.85 24.57 -13.30
CA THR A 69 -12.80 25.60 -13.77
C THR A 69 -12.13 26.72 -14.57
N GLN A 70 -10.89 27.11 -14.24
CA GLN A 70 -10.11 28.03 -15.07
C GLN A 70 -9.67 27.39 -16.37
N ALA A 71 -9.16 26.15 -16.36
CA ALA A 71 -8.72 25.45 -17.57
C ALA A 71 -9.87 25.22 -18.58
N ASN A 72 -11.07 24.89 -18.09
CA ASN A 72 -12.27 24.73 -18.91
C ASN A 72 -12.80 26.05 -19.49
N LYS A 73 -12.31 27.21 -19.02
CA LYS A 73 -12.63 28.52 -19.60
C LYS A 73 -11.76 28.86 -20.82
N VAL A 74 -10.63 28.19 -20.99
CA VAL A 74 -9.63 28.46 -22.05
C VAL A 74 -9.66 27.41 -23.18
N VAL A 75 -10.27 26.26 -22.95
CA VAL A 75 -10.48 25.22 -23.96
C VAL A 75 -11.79 25.50 -24.71
N ALA A 76 -11.70 25.74 -26.03
CA ALA A 76 -12.88 25.84 -26.89
C ALA A 76 -13.72 24.55 -26.77
N LYS A 77 -15.02 24.71 -26.50
CA LYS A 77 -15.92 23.62 -26.08
C LYS A 77 -16.11 22.49 -27.11
N ASP A 78 -15.64 22.67 -28.34
CA ASP A 78 -16.09 21.86 -29.49
C ASP A 78 -15.00 20.94 -30.08
N PHE A 79 -13.90 20.67 -29.37
CA PHE A 79 -12.87 19.73 -29.84
C PHE A 79 -12.91 18.41 -29.06
N SER A 80 -13.66 17.42 -29.58
CA SER A 80 -13.67 16.05 -29.05
C SER A 80 -12.70 15.15 -29.83
N TYR A 81 -11.87 14.39 -29.10
CA TYR A 81 -10.95 13.41 -29.66
C TYR A 81 -11.64 12.37 -30.56
N ALA A 82 -12.92 12.07 -30.31
CA ALA A 82 -13.71 11.17 -31.13
C ALA A 82 -13.97 11.70 -32.55
N ASP A 83 -14.01 13.02 -32.75
CA ASP A 83 -14.23 13.62 -34.07
C ASP A 83 -12.96 13.60 -34.94
N ALA A 84 -11.78 13.62 -34.31
CA ALA A 84 -10.49 13.49 -35.00
C ALA A 84 -10.27 12.12 -35.66
N LEU A 85 -10.95 11.07 -35.19
CA LEU A 85 -10.84 9.71 -35.74
C LEU A 85 -11.75 9.46 -36.94
N LYS A 86 -12.83 10.24 -37.11
CA LYS A 86 -13.81 10.08 -38.21
C LYS A 86 -13.27 10.50 -39.58
N GLY A 87 -12.13 11.23 -39.63
CA GLY A 87 -11.54 11.72 -40.87
C GLY A 87 -10.63 10.74 -41.62
N ARG A 88 -10.29 9.58 -41.05
CA ARG A 88 -9.41 8.59 -41.73
C ARG A 88 -10.24 7.57 -42.51
N ASN A 89 -10.67 7.95 -43.71
CA ASN A 89 -11.03 6.98 -44.74
C ASN A 89 -9.77 6.18 -45.10
N TYR A 90 -9.65 4.95 -44.60
CA TYR A 90 -8.65 4.01 -45.12
C TYR A 90 -9.16 3.51 -46.47
N LYS A 91 -8.53 3.97 -47.56
CA LYS A 91 -8.72 3.38 -48.89
C LYS A 91 -8.24 1.93 -48.84
N THR A 92 -9.11 1.03 -49.31
CA THR A 92 -8.81 -0.37 -49.66
C THR A 92 -7.71 -0.47 -50.69
#